data_AF-A0A498L198-F1
#
_entry.id   AF-A0A498L198-F1
#
_cell.length_a   1.000
_cell.length_b   1.000
_cell.length_c   1.000
_cell.angle_alpha   90.00
_cell.angle_beta   90.00
_cell.angle_gamma   90.00
#
_symmetry.space_group_name_H-M   'P 1'
#
loop_
_entity.id
_entity.type
_entity.pdbx_description
1 polymer ?
#
loop_
_entity_poly.entity_id
_entity_poly.type
_entity_poly.pdbx_seq_one_letter_code
_entity_poly.pdbx_strand_id
1 'polypeptide(L)'
;MLVHSAGGATGFAVAQSVPDRVDAIVAVEPVGAPTDAGTVAEMGGDAPFLGVYGDYVAERGQTGRKEASQTTADLASEAAPKSTLLDLPAEGLTGNTHLLMQDDNNGAIAARVRSWLAQ
;
A
#
# COMPACT_ATOMS: atom_id res chain seq x y z
N MET A 1 -9.64 -2.69 3.83
CA MET A 1 -9.90 -1.91 2.60
C MET A 1 -8.79 -2.17 1.59
N LEU A 2 -9.11 -2.27 0.29
CA LEU A 2 -8.11 -2.37 -0.79
C LEU A 2 -8.37 -1.27 -1.81
N VAL A 3 -7.33 -0.55 -2.20
CA VAL A 3 -7.37 0.55 -3.18
C VAL A 3 -6.28 0.42 -4.23
N HIS A 4 -6.50 1.04 -5.38
CA HIS A 4 -5.54 1.05 -6.49
C HIS A 4 -5.45 2.45 -7.12
N SER A 5 -4.22 2.87 -7.45
CA SER A 5 -3.97 4.08 -8.24
C SER A 5 -4.68 5.32 -7.66
N ALA A 6 -5.41 6.07 -8.49
CA ALA A 6 -6.20 7.24 -8.08
C ALA A 6 -7.22 6.95 -6.97
N GLY A 7 -7.67 5.70 -6.82
CA GLY A 7 -8.53 5.27 -5.72
C GLY A 7 -7.85 5.38 -4.34
N GLY A 8 -6.52 5.49 -4.29
CA GLY A 8 -5.76 5.74 -3.07
C GLY A 8 -6.26 6.97 -2.32
N ALA A 9 -6.25 8.14 -2.96
CA ALA A 9 -6.65 9.40 -2.33
C ALA A 9 -8.07 9.34 -1.75
N THR A 10 -9.01 8.75 -2.49
CA THR A 10 -10.38 8.54 -2.00
C THR A 10 -10.42 7.57 -0.83
N GLY A 11 -9.69 6.45 -0.90
CA GLY A 11 -9.64 5.47 0.18
C GLY A 11 -9.04 6.04 1.46
N PHE A 12 -7.94 6.78 1.36
CA PHE A 12 -7.30 7.39 2.53
C PHE A 12 -8.23 8.41 3.21
N ALA A 13 -8.96 9.21 2.43
CA ALA A 13 -9.99 10.11 2.98
C ALA A 13 -11.16 9.35 3.65
N VAL A 14 -11.60 8.23 3.07
CA VAL A 14 -12.61 7.37 3.69
C VAL A 14 -12.08 6.80 5.01
N ALA A 15 -10.84 6.31 5.02
CA ALA A 15 -10.25 5.72 6.21
C ALA A 15 -10.11 6.74 7.35
N GLN A 16 -9.72 7.99 7.05
CA GLN A 16 -9.75 9.11 8.02
C GLN A 16 -11.16 9.45 8.53
N SER A 17 -12.20 9.26 7.71
CA SER A 17 -13.58 9.59 8.08
C SER A 17 -14.23 8.52 8.95
N VAL A 18 -13.76 7.28 8.86
CA VAL A 18 -14.29 6.12 9.60
C VAL A 18 -13.16 5.18 10.07
N PRO A 19 -12.18 5.67 10.84
CA PRO A 19 -10.97 4.90 11.17
C PRO A 19 -11.30 3.60 11.90
N ASP A 20 -12.27 3.63 12.82
CA ASP A 20 -12.74 2.47 13.59
C ASP A 20 -13.44 1.38 12.74
N ARG A 21 -13.63 1.61 11.44
CA ARG A 21 -14.24 0.65 10.49
C ARG A 21 -13.23 0.03 9.54
N VAL A 22 -11.95 0.37 9.65
CA VAL A 22 -10.89 -0.09 8.76
C VAL A 22 -9.98 -1.05 9.50
N ASP A 23 -10.09 -2.35 9.22
CA ASP A 23 -9.25 -3.36 9.88
C ASP A 23 -7.82 -3.41 9.32
N ALA A 24 -7.63 -3.00 8.06
CA ALA A 24 -6.34 -2.96 7.36
C ALA A 24 -6.47 -2.16 6.06
N ILE A 25 -5.37 -1.59 5.58
CA ILE A 25 -5.31 -0.86 4.31
C ILE A 25 -4.31 -1.53 3.39
N VAL A 26 -4.76 -2.03 2.24
CA VAL A 26 -3.90 -2.53 1.16
C VAL A 26 -3.95 -1.52 0.01
N ALA A 27 -2.85 -0.84 -0.24
CA ALA A 27 -2.75 0.22 -1.23
C ALA A 27 -1.83 -0.22 -2.38
N VAL A 28 -2.44 -0.56 -3.52
CA VAL A 28 -1.74 -1.04 -4.72
C VAL A 28 -1.38 0.13 -5.62
N GLU A 29 -0.08 0.43 -5.75
CA GLU A 29 0.47 1.60 -6.44
C GLU A 29 -0.41 2.88 -6.30
N PRO A 30 -0.68 3.33 -5.06
CA PRO A 30 -1.67 4.37 -4.80
C PRO A 30 -1.19 5.76 -5.26
N VAL A 31 -2.17 6.65 -5.41
CA VAL A 31 -1.97 8.10 -5.44
C VAL A 31 -2.40 8.68 -4.09
N GLY A 32 -1.63 9.64 -3.58
CA GLY A 32 -2.03 10.43 -2.41
C GLY A 32 -1.74 9.77 -1.06
N ALA A 33 -0.76 8.86 -0.98
CA ALA A 33 -0.33 8.28 0.29
C ALA A 33 0.16 9.41 1.24
N PRO A 34 -0.36 9.49 2.48
CA PRO A 34 -0.01 10.56 3.40
C PRO A 34 1.41 10.38 3.96
N THR A 35 2.17 11.47 4.07
CA THR A 35 3.57 11.45 4.53
C THR A 35 3.80 12.22 5.82
N ASP A 36 2.72 12.67 6.48
CA ASP A 36 2.76 13.30 7.79
C ASP A 36 2.15 12.39 8.86
N ALA A 37 2.77 12.36 10.04
CA ALA A 37 2.40 11.44 11.12
C ALA A 37 0.95 11.63 11.60
N GLY A 38 0.46 12.87 11.61
CA GLY A 38 -0.91 13.18 12.03
C GLY A 38 -1.95 12.53 11.11
N THR A 39 -1.83 12.75 9.80
CA THR A 39 -2.74 12.17 8.81
C THR A 39 -2.64 10.64 8.77
N VAL A 40 -1.44 10.07 8.93
CA VAL A 40 -1.26 8.62 9.00
C VAL A 40 -1.98 8.04 10.22
N ALA A 41 -1.84 8.67 11.39
CA ALA A 41 -2.52 8.24 12.61
C ALA A 41 -4.05 8.35 12.49
N GLU A 42 -4.56 9.43 11.88
CA GLU A 42 -6.00 9.61 11.65
C GLU A 42 -6.60 8.63 10.64
N MET A 43 -5.82 8.20 9.64
CA MET A 43 -6.28 7.32 8.57
C MET A 43 -6.63 5.92 9.07
N GLY A 44 -5.97 5.42 10.10
CA GLY A 44 -6.11 4.02 10.49
C GLY A 44 -5.95 3.72 11.97
N GLY A 45 -5.47 4.65 12.81
CA GLY A 45 -5.09 4.34 14.18
C GLY A 45 -4.12 3.15 14.20
N ASP A 46 -4.62 2.01 14.70
CA ASP A 46 -3.87 0.74 14.79
C ASP A 46 -4.07 -0.18 13.57
N ALA A 47 -4.78 0.27 12.52
CA ALA A 47 -4.99 -0.48 11.30
C ALA A 47 -3.69 -0.57 10.49
N PRO A 48 -3.16 -1.77 10.21
CA PRO A 48 -1.91 -1.92 9.48
C PRO A 48 -2.05 -1.50 8.02
N PHE A 49 -0.99 -0.88 7.50
CA PHE A 49 -0.87 -0.42 6.12
C PHE A 49 0.06 -1.31 5.30
N LEU A 50 -0.38 -1.72 4.11
CA LEU A 50 0.44 -2.41 3.12
C LEU A 50 0.47 -1.62 1.82
N GLY A 51 1.62 -1.03 1.50
CA GLY A 51 1.90 -0.55 0.14
C GLY A 51 2.29 -1.72 -0.77
N VAL A 52 1.81 -1.78 -2.01
CA VAL A 52 2.20 -2.83 -2.99
C VAL A 52 2.66 -2.16 -4.27
N TYR A 53 3.91 -2.40 -4.66
CA TYR A 53 4.52 -1.82 -5.87
C TYR A 53 5.06 -2.90 -6.82
N GLY A 54 4.78 -2.70 -8.10
CA GLY A 54 5.27 -3.53 -9.19
C GLY A 54 6.67 -3.14 -9.64
N ASP A 55 7.01 -3.49 -10.88
CA ASP A 55 8.35 -3.30 -11.42
C ASP A 55 8.48 -1.99 -12.20
N TYR A 56 9.69 -1.63 -12.61
CA TYR A 56 9.98 -0.47 -13.45
C TYR A 56 9.44 0.87 -12.93
N VAL A 57 9.37 1.03 -11.60
CA VAL A 57 8.78 2.21 -10.95
C VAL A 57 9.52 3.49 -11.33
N ALA A 58 10.86 3.42 -11.43
CA ALA A 58 11.70 4.56 -11.76
C ALA A 58 11.51 4.98 -13.22
N GLU A 59 11.48 4.02 -14.13
CA GLU A 59 11.30 4.19 -15.57
C GLU A 59 9.91 4.78 -15.89
N ARG A 60 8.90 4.46 -15.06
CA ARG A 60 7.55 5.01 -15.15
C ARG A 60 7.40 6.38 -14.45
N GLY A 61 8.49 6.93 -13.89
CA GLY A 61 8.48 8.21 -13.17
C GLY A 61 7.62 8.18 -11.89
N GLN A 62 7.51 7.01 -11.25
CA GLN A 62 6.65 6.79 -10.08
C GLN A 62 7.41 6.66 -8.75
N THR A 63 8.73 6.92 -8.75
CA THR A 63 9.59 6.80 -7.56
C THR A 63 9.02 7.55 -6.36
N GLY A 64 8.60 8.81 -6.54
CA GLY A 64 8.05 9.61 -5.45
C GLY A 64 6.76 9.04 -4.85
N ARG A 65 5.95 8.29 -5.61
CA ARG A 65 4.76 7.62 -5.06
C ARG A 65 5.15 6.41 -4.21
N LYS A 66 6.14 5.64 -4.65
CA LYS A 66 6.68 4.51 -3.89
C LYS A 66 7.33 4.99 -2.59
N GLU A 67 8.12 6.05 -2.66
CA GLU A 67 8.73 6.70 -1.48
C GLU A 67 7.66 7.21 -0.51
N ALA A 68 6.63 7.90 -1.00
CA ALA A 68 5.52 8.34 -0.15
C ALA A 68 4.83 7.17 0.54
N SER A 69 4.58 6.06 -0.17
CA SER A 69 3.98 4.86 0.42
C SER A 69 4.91 4.17 1.42
N GLN A 70 6.22 4.22 1.21
CA GLN A 70 7.21 3.75 2.19
C GLN A 70 7.15 4.61 3.45
N THR A 71 7.14 5.94 3.32
CA THR A 71 6.99 6.86 4.46
C THR A 71 5.67 6.59 5.21
N THR A 72 4.56 6.38 4.51
CA THR A 72 3.27 6.01 5.13
C THR A 72 3.41 4.71 5.93
N ALA A 73 4.03 3.68 5.36
CA ALA A 73 4.23 2.40 6.01
C ALA A 73 5.11 2.52 7.27
N ASP A 74 6.20 3.29 7.18
CA ASP A 74 7.13 3.52 8.29
C ASP A 74 6.43 4.24 9.44
N LEU A 75 5.67 5.31 9.17
CA LEU A 75 4.89 6.03 10.17
C LEU A 75 3.78 5.14 10.77
N ALA A 76 3.06 4.38 9.96
CA ALA A 76 2.01 3.48 10.43
C ALA A 76 2.59 2.33 11.27
N SER A 77 3.85 1.95 11.04
CA SER A 77 4.51 0.88 11.80
C SER A 77 4.73 1.22 13.27
N GLU A 78 4.72 2.51 13.63
CA GLU A 78 4.84 2.97 15.02
C GLU A 78 3.67 2.49 15.91
N ALA A 79 2.46 2.45 15.36
CA ALA A 79 1.25 1.96 16.03
C ALA A 79 0.89 0.51 15.63
N ALA A 80 1.12 0.15 14.36
CA ALA A 80 0.80 -1.15 13.79
C ALA A 80 2.06 -1.79 13.18
N PRO A 81 2.88 -2.54 13.96
CA PRO A 81 4.21 -3.04 13.55
C PRO A 81 4.26 -3.91 12.28
N LYS A 82 3.09 -4.38 11.83
CA LYS A 82 2.91 -5.14 10.59
C LYS A 82 2.90 -4.26 9.33
N SER A 83 2.78 -2.94 9.49
CA SER A 83 2.73 -2.00 8.38
C SER A 83 4.05 -2.02 7.60
N THR A 84 3.96 -2.15 6.28
CA THR A 84 5.15 -2.34 5.44
C THR A 84 4.87 -2.01 3.97
N LEU A 85 5.92 -2.02 3.14
CA LEU A 85 5.84 -1.90 1.70
C LEU A 85 6.31 -3.22 1.04
N LEU A 86 5.41 -3.84 0.28
CA LEU A 86 5.69 -4.98 -0.57
C LEU A 86 6.25 -4.50 -1.91
N ASP A 87 7.57 -4.56 -2.04
CA ASP A 87 8.30 -4.32 -3.28
C ASP A 87 8.43 -5.62 -4.08
N LEU A 88 7.58 -5.82 -5.08
CA LEU A 88 7.49 -7.12 -5.77
C LEU A 88 8.80 -7.57 -6.44
N PRO A 89 9.58 -6.70 -7.10
CA PRO A 89 10.89 -7.07 -7.61
C PRO A 89 11.86 -7.57 -6.53
N ALA A 90 11.83 -6.98 -5.33
CA ALA A 90 12.65 -7.41 -4.20
C ALA A 90 12.25 -8.81 -3.68
N GLU A 91 10.99 -9.20 -3.89
CA GLU A 91 10.42 -10.51 -3.59
C GLU A 91 10.55 -11.52 -4.74
N GLY A 92 11.29 -11.17 -5.80
CA GLY A 92 11.51 -12.03 -6.97
C GLY A 92 10.31 -12.09 -7.94
N LEU A 93 9.34 -11.19 -7.82
CA LEU A 93 8.24 -11.00 -8.77
C LEU A 93 8.54 -9.78 -9.64
N THR A 94 9.07 -10.04 -10.84
CA THR A 94 9.49 -9.01 -11.80
C THR A 94 8.54 -8.93 -12.99
N GLY A 95 8.64 -7.84 -13.77
CA GLY A 95 7.83 -7.64 -14.97
C GLY A 95 6.43 -7.08 -14.72
N ASN A 96 6.07 -6.80 -13.45
CA ASN A 96 4.75 -6.34 -13.07
C ASN A 96 4.45 -4.93 -13.59
N THR A 97 3.25 -4.76 -14.15
CA THR A 97 2.74 -3.49 -14.65
C THR A 97 2.06 -2.69 -13.54
N HIS A 98 1.49 -1.51 -13.88
CA HIS A 98 0.62 -0.78 -12.97
C HIS A 98 -0.71 -1.51 -12.68
N LEU A 99 -1.11 -2.45 -13.54
CA LEU A 99 -2.33 -3.23 -13.40
C LEU A 99 -2.01 -4.61 -12.82
N LEU A 100 -1.33 -4.63 -11.67
CA LEU A 100 -0.87 -5.83 -10.97
C LEU A 100 -1.93 -6.91 -10.80
N MET A 101 -3.19 -6.52 -10.60
CA MET A 101 -4.32 -7.44 -10.45
C MET A 101 -4.72 -8.14 -11.76
N GLN A 102 -4.25 -7.65 -12.90
CA GLN A 102 -4.50 -8.19 -14.26
C GLN A 102 -3.26 -8.82 -14.89
N ASP A 103 -2.08 -8.66 -14.31
CA ASP A 103 -0.85 -9.29 -14.80
C ASP A 103 -0.94 -10.83 -14.75
N ASP A 104 -0.18 -11.53 -15.61
CA ASP A 104 -0.19 -12.99 -15.71
C ASP A 104 0.20 -13.70 -14.39
N ASN A 105 0.94 -13.01 -13.52
CA ASN A 105 1.35 -13.51 -12.20
C ASN A 105 0.48 -12.96 -11.04
N ASN A 106 -0.71 -12.39 -11.32
CA ASN A 106 -1.58 -11.79 -10.31
C ASN A 106 -1.91 -12.74 -9.14
N GLY A 107 -2.00 -14.05 -9.38
CA GLY A 107 -2.20 -15.07 -8.35
C GLY A 107 -1.03 -15.15 -7.37
N ALA A 108 0.21 -14.96 -7.84
CA ALA A 108 1.38 -14.90 -6.99
C ALA A 108 1.35 -13.65 -6.10
N ILE A 109 1.00 -12.49 -6.66
CA ILE A 109 0.86 -11.22 -5.92
C ILE A 109 -0.24 -11.33 -4.87
N ALA A 110 -1.41 -11.84 -5.24
CA ALA A 110 -2.52 -12.07 -4.34
C ALA A 110 -2.14 -12.98 -3.17
N ALA A 111 -1.29 -13.98 -3.39
CA ALA A 111 -0.78 -14.84 -2.33
C ALA A 111 0.09 -14.08 -1.30
N ARG A 112 0.89 -13.10 -1.74
CA ARG A 112 1.70 -12.25 -0.82
C ARG A 112 0.80 -11.35 0.01
N VAL A 113 -0.17 -10.70 -0.64
CA VAL A 113 -1.16 -9.85 0.05
C VAL A 113 -1.97 -10.68 1.06
N ARG A 114 -2.41 -11.88 0.69
CA ARG A 114 -3.12 -12.79 1.60
C ARG A 114 -2.25 -13.28 2.77
N SER A 115 -1.00 -13.62 2.50
CA SER A 115 -0.04 -14.01 3.54
C SER A 115 0.17 -12.89 4.54
N TRP A 116 0.35 -11.66 4.05
CA TRP A 116 0.40 -10.48 4.90
C TRP A 116 -0.90 -10.34 5.69
N LEU A 117 -2.08 -10.36 5.07
CA LEU A 117 -3.37 -10.24 5.77
C LEU A 117 -3.57 -11.27 6.90
N ALA A 118 -3.01 -12.47 6.78
CA ALA A 118 -3.17 -13.56 7.74
C ALA A 118 -2.23 -13.51 8.96
N GLN A 119 -1.23 -12.62 8.98
CA GLN A 119 -0.34 -12.38 10.12
C GLN A 119 -1.07 -11.66 11.26
#